data_AF-A0A9D2D8K2-F1
#
_entry.id   AF-A0A9D2D8K2-F1
#
_cell.length_a   1.000
_cell.length_b   1.000
_cell.length_c   1.000
_cell.angle_alpha   90.00
_cell.angle_beta   90.00
_cell.angle_gamma   90.00
#
_symmetry.space_group_name_H-M   'P 1'
#
loop_
_entity.id
_entity.type
_entity.pdbx_description
1 polymer ?
#
loop_
_entity_poly.entity_id
_entity_poly.type
_entity_poly.pdbx_seq_one_letter_code
_entity_poly.pdbx_strand_id
1 'polypeptide(L)'
;MTTLDWATLIVAILLAVVGLFAGFGRTLRFFTKGIFGIILSAFVCATFGGMIAGIPAVNGWIASLNEKLESVWSFFGTVHLATVLYYVALFLVVQLLRILLVKFVAGVFEADVLAVRVINKVLGALLCVAAVLLLVLLVFAVIGAFDGTSFVQGFEDALNGSFLGRLYESNPVKFS
;
A
#
# COMPACT_ATOMS: atom_id res chain seq x y z
N MET A 1 8.90 -6.78 28.80
CA MET A 1 9.10 -7.10 27.38
C MET A 1 8.86 -8.58 27.20
N THR A 2 7.86 -8.93 26.40
CA THR A 2 7.48 -10.32 26.14
C THR A 2 8.44 -10.96 25.13
N THR A 3 8.38 -12.28 24.95
CA THR A 3 9.14 -12.99 23.89
C THR A 3 8.84 -12.44 22.49
N LEU A 4 7.61 -11.98 22.26
CA LEU A 4 7.18 -11.33 21.03
C LEU A 4 7.91 -10.00 20.79
N ASP A 5 8.16 -9.21 21.84
CA ASP A 5 8.89 -7.94 21.74
C ASP A 5 10.36 -8.17 21.32
N TRP A 6 10.99 -9.21 21.87
CA TRP A 6 12.34 -9.60 21.45
C TRP A 6 12.39 -10.07 20.00
N ALA A 7 11.43 -10.88 19.58
CA ALA A 7 11.33 -11.33 18.20
C ALA A 7 11.14 -10.17 17.24
N THR A 8 10.25 -9.22 17.55
CA THR A 8 10.01 -8.03 16.71
C THR A 8 11.23 -7.13 16.62
N LEU A 9 11.96 -6.93 17.72
CA LEU A 9 13.21 -6.16 17.72
C LEU A 9 14.27 -6.81 16.84
N ILE A 10 14.48 -8.13 16.97
CA ILE A 10 15.46 -8.88 16.16
C ILE A 10 15.10 -8.78 14.67
N VAL A 11 13.83 -8.97 14.32
CA VAL A 11 13.36 -8.84 12.93
C VAL A 11 13.56 -7.42 12.41
N ALA A 12 13.27 -6.39 13.21
CA ALA A 12 13.50 -4.99 12.83
C ALA A 12 14.99 -4.70 12.57
N ILE A 13 15.89 -5.23 13.40
CA ILE A 13 17.34 -5.08 13.20
C ILE A 13 17.78 -5.80 11.93
N LEU A 14 17.33 -7.03 11.69
CA LEU A 14 17.65 -7.78 10.48
C LEU A 14 17.15 -7.03 9.22
N LEU A 15 15.94 -6.49 9.24
CA LEU A 15 15.40 -5.68 8.16
C LEU A 15 16.19 -4.39 7.94
N ALA A 16 16.61 -3.72 9.02
CA ALA A 16 17.47 -2.54 8.92
C ALA A 16 18.81 -2.88 8.26
N VAL A 17 19.44 -3.99 8.63
CA VAL A 17 20.69 -4.48 8.03
C VAL A 17 20.48 -4.80 6.55
N VAL A 18 19.41 -5.51 6.20
CA VAL A 18 19.05 -5.81 4.81
C VAL A 18 18.86 -4.51 4.01
N GLY A 19 18.12 -3.53 4.56
CA GLY A 19 17.91 -2.24 3.93
C GLY A 19 19.19 -1.43 3.76
N LEU A 20 20.13 -1.52 4.72
CA LEU A 20 21.43 -0.86 4.67
C LEU A 20 22.31 -1.43 3.54
N PHE A 21 22.29 -2.74 3.34
CA PHE A 21 23.03 -3.39 2.25
C PHE A 21 22.36 -3.21 0.89
N ALA A 22 21.02 -3.25 0.82
CA ALA A 22 20.29 -3.09 -0.42
C ALA A 22 20.30 -1.64 -0.93
N GLY A 23 20.25 -0.66 -0.02
CA GLY A 23 20.09 0.76 -0.34
C GLY A 23 18.65 1.14 -0.68
N PHE A 24 18.32 2.42 -0.51
CA PHE A 24 16.99 3.01 -0.70
C PHE A 24 16.40 2.72 -2.07
N GLY A 25 17.15 2.95 -3.16
CA GLY A 25 16.63 2.74 -4.51
C GLY A 25 16.18 1.30 -4.77
N ARG A 26 16.95 0.31 -4.28
CA ARG A 26 16.64 -1.12 -4.45
C ARG A 26 15.51 -1.56 -3.52
N THR A 27 15.53 -1.11 -2.26
CA THR A 27 14.47 -1.37 -1.27
C THR A 27 13.13 -0.80 -1.76
N LEU A 28 13.12 0.44 -2.26
CA LEU A 28 11.92 1.07 -2.81
C LEU A 28 11.36 0.29 -3.99
N ARG A 29 12.21 -0.12 -4.94
CA ARG A 29 11.78 -0.97 -6.07
C ARG A 29 11.27 -2.33 -5.62
N PHE A 30 11.81 -2.92 -4.56
CA PHE A 30 11.35 -4.20 -4.04
C PHE A 30 9.93 -4.10 -3.47
N PHE A 31 9.68 -3.15 -2.56
CA PHE A 31 8.37 -2.99 -1.93
C PHE A 31 7.28 -2.49 -2.88
N THR A 32 7.67 -1.81 -3.97
CA THR A 32 6.73 -1.32 -4.97
C THR A 32 6.54 -2.27 -6.17
N LYS A 33 7.29 -3.38 -6.22
CA LYS A 33 7.13 -4.44 -7.22
C LYS A 33 6.24 -5.58 -6.69
N GLY A 34 5.73 -6.38 -7.63
CA GLY A 34 4.96 -7.59 -7.33
C GLY A 34 3.65 -7.32 -6.61
N ILE A 35 3.29 -8.22 -5.68
CA ILE A 35 2.00 -8.24 -4.98
C ILE A 35 1.80 -6.98 -4.13
N PHE A 36 2.83 -6.50 -3.43
CA PHE A 36 2.74 -5.28 -2.61
C PHE A 36 2.44 -4.04 -3.45
N GLY A 37 3.06 -3.91 -4.62
CA GLY A 37 2.74 -2.84 -5.56
C GLY A 37 1.27 -2.87 -6.00
N ILE A 38 0.75 -4.06 -6.31
CA ILE A 38 -0.66 -4.26 -6.69
C ILE A 38 -1.58 -3.85 -5.54
N ILE A 39 -1.34 -4.33 -4.32
CA ILE A 39 -2.13 -3.99 -3.12
C ILE A 39 -2.12 -2.49 -2.88
N LEU A 40 -0.95 -1.85 -2.91
CA LEU A 40 -0.83 -0.40 -2.68
C LEU A 40 -1.58 0.39 -3.76
N SER A 41 -1.49 -0.02 -5.03
CA SER A 41 -2.25 0.63 -6.10
C SER A 41 -3.74 0.42 -5.99
N ALA A 42 -4.19 -0.77 -5.58
CA ALA A 42 -5.61 -1.04 -5.33
C ALA A 42 -6.12 -0.17 -4.17
N PHE A 43 -5.35 -0.06 -3.08
CA PHE A 43 -5.64 0.82 -1.95
C PHE A 43 -5.75 2.29 -2.40
N VAL A 44 -4.75 2.80 -3.12
CA VAL A 44 -4.78 4.18 -3.66
C VAL A 44 -5.98 4.40 -4.58
N CYS A 45 -6.34 3.42 -5.42
CA CYS A 45 -7.52 3.52 -6.27
C CYS A 45 -8.81 3.52 -5.45
N ALA A 46 -8.91 2.70 -4.41
CA ALA A 46 -10.07 2.68 -3.53
C ALA A 46 -10.23 4.00 -2.75
N THR A 47 -9.13 4.55 -2.21
CA THR A 47 -9.15 5.78 -1.42
C THR A 47 -9.36 7.03 -2.28
N PHE A 48 -8.67 7.14 -3.42
CA PHE A 48 -8.67 8.35 -4.24
C PHE A 48 -9.59 8.27 -5.47
N GLY A 49 -10.03 7.08 -5.87
CA GLY A 49 -10.80 6.88 -7.09
C GLY A 49 -12.15 7.57 -7.08
N GLY A 50 -12.82 7.66 -5.93
CA GLY A 50 -14.04 8.44 -5.78
C GLY A 50 -13.82 9.94 -5.99
N MET A 51 -12.72 10.50 -5.46
CA MET A 51 -12.37 11.91 -5.65
C MET A 51 -12.04 12.21 -7.12
N ILE A 52 -11.32 11.31 -7.79
CA ILE A 52 -10.95 11.46 -9.21
C ILE A 52 -12.19 11.34 -10.11
N ALA A 53 -13.15 10.46 -9.76
CA ALA A 53 -14.41 10.33 -10.48
C ALA A 53 -15.28 11.60 -10.40
N GLY A 54 -15.13 12.38 -9.32
CA GLY A 54 -15.82 13.66 -9.13
C GLY A 54 -15.30 14.79 -10.02
N ILE A 55 -14.16 14.62 -10.70
CA ILE A 55 -13.61 15.64 -11.61
C ILE A 55 -14.53 15.76 -12.84
N PRO A 56 -14.96 16.97 -13.26
CA PRO A 56 -15.93 17.15 -14.35
C PRO A 56 -15.56 16.45 -15.66
N ALA A 57 -14.27 16.46 -16.02
CA ALA A 57 -13.77 15.79 -17.23
C ALA A 57 -13.86 14.26 -17.14
N VAL A 58 -13.61 13.69 -15.96
CA VAL A 58 -13.66 12.24 -15.73
C VAL A 58 -15.12 11.78 -15.63
N ASN A 59 -15.94 12.53 -14.91
CA ASN A 59 -17.38 12.28 -14.81
C ASN A 59 -18.05 12.31 -16.20
N GLY A 60 -17.76 13.33 -17.01
CA GLY A 60 -18.28 13.41 -18.39
C GLY A 60 -17.85 12.23 -19.26
N TRP A 61 -16.62 11.74 -19.10
CA TRP A 61 -16.17 10.53 -19.79
C TRP A 61 -16.93 9.28 -19.33
N ILE A 62 -17.10 9.09 -18.01
CA ILE A 62 -17.86 7.97 -17.43
C ILE A 62 -19.31 8.01 -17.92
N ALA A 63 -19.96 9.18 -17.91
CA ALA A 63 -21.33 9.37 -18.40
C ALA A 63 -21.44 9.02 -19.89
N SER A 64 -20.51 9.51 -20.72
CA SER A 64 -20.50 9.21 -22.16
C SER A 64 -20.27 7.72 -22.46
N LEU A 65 -19.49 7.02 -21.62
CA LEU A 65 -19.30 5.58 -21.73
C LEU A 65 -20.55 4.83 -21.28
N ASN A 66 -21.21 5.27 -20.22
CA ASN A 66 -22.44 4.65 -19.75
C ASN A 66 -23.56 4.76 -20.79
N GLU A 67 -23.75 5.94 -21.39
CA GLU A 67 -24.71 6.15 -22.48
C GLU A 67 -24.43 5.24 -23.68
N LYS A 68 -23.16 5.09 -24.08
CA LYS A 68 -22.76 4.18 -25.16
C LYS A 68 -23.04 2.73 -24.81
N LEU A 69 -22.76 2.31 -23.58
CA LEU A 69 -22.96 0.93 -23.12
C LEU A 69 -24.45 0.58 -22.98
N GLU A 70 -25.27 1.51 -22.46
CA GLU A 70 -26.72 1.36 -22.38
C GLU A 70 -27.37 1.27 -23.77
N SER A 71 -26.85 2.03 -24.75
CA SER A 71 -27.33 1.96 -26.14
C SER A 71 -27.06 0.62 -26.82
N VAL A 72 -26.03 -0.10 -26.37
CA VAL A 72 -25.67 -1.43 -26.88
C VAL A 72 -26.49 -2.52 -26.16
N TRP A 73 -26.66 -2.39 -24.84
CA TRP A 73 -27.50 -3.31 -24.06
C TRP A 73 -27.86 -2.69 -22.70
N SER A 74 -29.15 -2.59 -22.38
CA SER A 74 -29.65 -2.03 -21.11
C SER A 74 -29.12 -2.74 -19.84
N PHE A 75 -28.65 -3.98 -19.97
CA PHE A 75 -28.04 -4.72 -18.87
C PHE A 75 -26.71 -4.10 -18.38
N PHE A 76 -25.92 -3.46 -19.26
CA PHE A 76 -24.63 -2.89 -18.89
C PHE A 76 -24.73 -1.61 -18.07
N GLY A 77 -25.83 -0.84 -18.23
CA GLY A 77 -26.15 0.30 -17.38
C GLY A 77 -26.48 -0.13 -15.95
N THR A 78 -27.26 -1.20 -15.79
CA THR A 78 -27.63 -1.73 -14.45
C THR A 78 -26.41 -2.15 -13.64
N VAL A 79 -25.41 -2.75 -14.28
CA VAL A 79 -24.18 -3.22 -13.62
C VAL A 79 -23.18 -2.08 -13.34
N HIS A 80 -23.47 -0.84 -13.79
CA HIS A 80 -22.54 0.29 -13.74
C HIS A 80 -21.18 -0.10 -14.34
N LEU A 81 -21.19 -0.81 -15.47
CA LEU A 81 -19.97 -1.33 -16.11
C LEU A 81 -18.98 -0.21 -16.43
N ALA A 82 -19.48 1.00 -16.73
CA ALA A 82 -18.67 2.20 -16.92
C ALA A 82 -17.82 2.53 -15.68
N THR A 83 -18.38 2.38 -14.47
CA THR A 83 -17.66 2.59 -13.21
C THR A 83 -16.59 1.53 -12.99
N VAL A 84 -16.88 0.27 -13.31
CA VAL A 84 -15.89 -0.83 -13.24
C VAL A 84 -14.74 -0.56 -14.20
N LEU A 85 -15.03 -0.22 -15.45
CA LEU A 85 -14.03 0.14 -16.46
C LEU A 85 -13.20 1.35 -16.05
N TYR A 86 -13.82 2.35 -15.41
CA TYR A 86 -13.13 3.49 -14.83
C TYR A 86 -12.11 3.06 -13.77
N TYR A 87 -12.49 2.23 -12.79
CA TYR A 87 -11.56 1.77 -11.76
C TYR A 87 -10.44 0.88 -12.34
N VAL A 88 -10.72 0.06 -13.35
CA VAL A 88 -9.70 -0.72 -14.06
C VAL A 88 -8.71 0.21 -14.78
N ALA A 89 -9.20 1.22 -15.50
CA ALA A 89 -8.36 2.20 -16.17
C ALA A 89 -7.53 3.02 -15.17
N LEU A 90 -8.16 3.50 -14.10
CA LEU A 90 -7.49 4.23 -13.01
C LEU A 90 -6.38 3.39 -12.39
N PHE A 91 -6.64 2.11 -12.15
CA PHE A 91 -5.66 1.17 -11.62
C PHE A 91 -4.44 1.02 -12.54
N LEU A 92 -4.65 0.91 -13.85
CA LEU A 92 -3.55 0.88 -14.82
C LEU A 92 -2.75 2.20 -14.80
N VAL A 93 -3.42 3.35 -14.78
CA VAL A 93 -2.76 4.67 -14.74
C VAL A 93 -1.93 4.82 -13.45
N VAL A 94 -2.50 4.48 -12.29
CA VAL A 94 -1.81 4.53 -11.00
C VAL A 94 -0.61 3.58 -10.98
N GLN A 95 -0.72 2.39 -11.58
CA GLN A 95 0.41 1.49 -11.72
C GLN A 95 1.54 2.09 -12.56
N LEU A 96 1.21 2.70 -13.71
CA LEU A 96 2.19 3.34 -14.58
C LEU A 96 2.88 4.51 -13.87
N LEU A 97 2.10 5.40 -13.24
CA LEU A 97 2.62 6.52 -12.46
C LEU A 97 3.54 6.06 -11.33
N ARG A 98 3.14 5.02 -10.59
CA ARG A 98 3.96 4.42 -9.53
C ARG A 98 5.29 3.92 -10.08
N ILE A 99 5.28 3.16 -11.18
CA ILE A 99 6.50 2.63 -11.80
C ILE A 99 7.43 3.78 -12.22
N LEU A 100 6.87 4.84 -12.82
CA LEU A 100 7.63 6.02 -13.23
C LEU A 100 8.25 6.75 -12.04
N LEU A 101 7.45 7.06 -11.01
CA LEU A 101 7.90 7.72 -9.79
C LEU A 101 9.00 6.93 -9.09
N VAL A 102 8.83 5.63 -8.93
CA VAL A 102 9.82 4.77 -8.29
C VAL A 102 11.11 4.72 -9.10
N LYS A 103 11.03 4.62 -10.43
CA LYS A 103 12.22 4.65 -11.29
C LYS A 103 12.99 5.95 -11.14
N PHE A 104 12.29 7.08 -11.16
CA PHE A 104 12.90 8.40 -11.03
C PHE A 104 13.55 8.60 -9.66
N VAL A 105 12.78 8.38 -8.58
CA VAL A 105 13.26 8.53 -7.20
C VAL A 105 14.42 7.59 -6.93
N ALA A 106 14.30 6.30 -7.26
CA ALA A 106 15.39 5.35 -7.07
C ALA A 106 16.63 5.73 -7.89
N GLY A 107 16.45 6.27 -9.10
CA GLY A 107 17.56 6.73 -9.94
C GLY A 107 18.35 7.88 -9.31
N VAL A 108 17.69 8.84 -8.66
CA VAL A 108 18.36 9.96 -7.98
C VAL A 108 19.23 9.46 -6.82
N PHE A 109 18.76 8.50 -6.05
CA PHE A 109 19.49 7.95 -4.89
C PHE A 109 20.56 6.91 -5.26
N GLU A 110 20.66 6.53 -6.54
CA GLU A 110 21.73 5.65 -7.06
C GLU A 110 22.95 6.43 -7.57
N ALA A 111 22.98 7.76 -7.42
CA ALA A 111 24.12 8.57 -7.86
C ALA A 111 25.43 8.22 -7.12
N ASP A 112 26.54 8.20 -7.86
CA ASP A 112 27.84 7.70 -7.39
C ASP A 112 28.67 8.74 -6.62
N VAL A 113 28.00 9.49 -5.73
CA VAL A 113 28.65 10.48 -4.84
C VAL A 113 28.64 9.92 -3.43
N LEU A 114 29.77 10.01 -2.71
CA LEU A 114 29.93 9.41 -1.38
C LEU A 114 28.81 9.81 -0.40
N ALA A 115 28.46 11.10 -0.36
CA ALA A 115 27.35 11.61 0.46
C ALA A 115 26.01 10.95 0.11
N VAL A 116 25.67 10.85 -1.18
CA VAL A 116 24.44 10.21 -1.66
C VAL A 116 24.47 8.71 -1.36
N ARG A 117 25.62 8.05 -1.45
CA ARG A 117 25.77 6.63 -1.13
C ARG A 117 25.48 6.32 0.35
N VAL A 118 25.94 7.17 1.27
CA VAL A 118 25.64 7.02 2.70
C VAL A 118 24.14 7.25 2.94
N ILE A 119 23.59 8.33 2.38
CA ILE A 119 22.15 8.64 2.49
C ILE A 119 21.31 7.49 1.92
N ASN A 120 21.68 6.93 0.76
CA ASN A 120 21.00 5.80 0.14
C ASN A 120 20.98 4.57 1.06
N LYS A 121 22.08 4.28 1.77
CA LYS A 121 22.13 3.15 2.72
C LYS A 121 21.26 3.40 3.96
N VAL A 122 21.38 4.57 4.58
CA VAL A 122 20.61 4.92 5.79
C VAL A 122 19.12 4.97 5.48
N LEU A 123 18.72 5.65 4.39
CA LEU A 123 17.33 5.67 3.94
C LEU A 123 16.86 4.27 3.54
N GLY A 124 17.73 3.41 3.00
CA GLY A 124 17.41 2.02 2.70
C GLY A 124 17.05 1.22 3.95
N ALA A 125 17.83 1.37 5.03
CA ALA A 125 17.54 0.74 6.33
C ALA A 125 16.21 1.23 6.91
N LEU A 126 16.02 2.55 6.95
CA LEU A 126 14.79 3.17 7.45
C LEU A 126 13.58 2.76 6.63
N LEU A 127 13.68 2.81 5.30
CA LEU A 127 12.60 2.42 4.39
C LEU A 127 12.23 0.95 4.54
N CYS A 128 13.21 0.05 4.71
CA CYS A 128 12.92 -1.38 4.83
C CYS A 128 12.12 -1.68 6.10
N VAL A 129 12.54 -1.12 7.24
CA VAL A 129 11.80 -1.27 8.50
C VAL A 129 10.44 -0.61 8.42
N ALA A 130 10.37 0.64 7.94
CA ALA A 130 9.13 1.39 7.83
C ALA A 130 8.12 0.72 6.88
N ALA A 131 8.57 0.19 5.75
CA ALA A 131 7.70 -0.48 4.79
C ALA A 131 7.09 -1.77 5.37
N VAL A 132 7.87 -2.57 6.09
CA VAL A 132 7.31 -3.76 6.77
C VAL A 132 6.35 -3.35 7.88
N LEU A 133 6.67 -2.33 8.68
CA LEU A 133 5.75 -1.83 9.71
C LEU A 133 4.44 -1.32 9.11
N LEU A 134 4.49 -0.59 7.99
CA LEU A 134 3.28 -0.15 7.27
C LEU A 134 2.46 -1.34 6.75
N LEU A 135 3.10 -2.41 6.29
CA LEU A 135 2.40 -3.62 5.88
C LEU A 135 1.75 -4.34 7.07
N VAL A 136 2.43 -4.38 8.22
CA VAL A 136 1.85 -4.91 9.46
C VAL A 136 0.62 -4.10 9.86
N LEU A 137 0.69 -2.76 9.82
CA LEU A 137 -0.45 -1.88 10.09
C LEU A 137 -1.61 -2.12 9.11
N LEU A 138 -1.32 -2.32 7.82
CA LEU A 138 -2.34 -2.64 6.83
C LEU A 138 -3.01 -3.99 7.13
N VAL A 139 -2.22 -5.02 7.46
CA VAL A 139 -2.75 -6.34 7.85
C VAL A 139 -3.60 -6.24 9.11
N PHE A 140 -3.14 -5.49 10.12
CA PHE A 140 -3.91 -5.23 11.33
C PHE A 140 -5.23 -4.52 11.04
N ALA A 141 -5.23 -3.55 10.12
CA ALA A 141 -6.45 -2.87 9.70
C ALA A 141 -7.43 -3.85 9.03
N VAL A 142 -6.93 -4.76 8.19
CA VAL A 142 -7.76 -5.80 7.56
C VAL A 142 -8.32 -6.75 8.61
N ILE A 143 -7.52 -7.20 9.58
CA ILE A 143 -7.98 -8.06 10.68
C ILE A 143 -9.06 -7.34 11.51
N GLY A 144 -8.84 -6.07 11.86
CA GLY A 144 -9.81 -5.25 12.57
C GLY A 144 -11.10 -4.99 11.80
N ALA A 145 -11.12 -5.11 10.47
CA ALA A 145 -12.35 -5.06 9.69
C ALA A 145 -13.26 -6.29 9.90
N PHE A 146 -12.74 -7.36 10.50
CA PHE A 146 -13.48 -8.58 10.87
C PHE A 146 -13.69 -8.69 12.39
N ASP A 147 -13.62 -7.56 13.10
CA ASP A 147 -13.80 -7.49 14.54
C ASP A 147 -15.15 -8.10 14.97
N GLY A 148 -15.16 -8.84 16.09
CA GLY A 148 -16.29 -9.63 16.57
C GLY A 148 -16.33 -11.10 16.13
N THR A 149 -15.35 -11.60 15.38
CA THR A 149 -15.18 -13.04 15.10
C THR A 149 -14.30 -13.73 16.15
N SER A 150 -14.53 -15.03 16.39
CA SER A 150 -13.70 -15.82 17.33
C SER A 150 -12.22 -15.89 16.94
N PHE A 151 -11.92 -15.72 15.65
CA PHE A 151 -10.55 -15.61 15.14
C PHE A 151 -9.83 -14.35 15.65
N VAL A 152 -10.51 -13.21 15.68
CA VAL A 152 -9.92 -11.93 16.12
C VAL A 152 -9.66 -11.93 17.63
N GLN A 153 -10.57 -12.50 18.43
CA GLN A 153 -10.39 -12.60 19.88
C GLN A 153 -9.12 -13.39 20.26
N GLY A 154 -8.91 -14.56 19.64
CA GLY A 154 -7.69 -15.35 19.87
C GLY A 154 -6.41 -14.66 19.37
N PHE A 155 -6.52 -13.77 18.39
CA PHE A 155 -5.41 -12.96 17.89
C PHE A 155 -5.05 -11.82 18.84
N GLU A 156 -6.04 -11.12 19.39
CA GLU A 156 -5.83 -10.05 20.38
C GLU A 156 -5.18 -10.57 21.67
N ASP A 157 -5.65 -11.72 22.16
CA ASP A 157 -5.05 -12.40 23.32
C ASP A 157 -3.58 -12.74 23.10
N ALA A 158 -3.21 -13.17 21.88
CA ALA A 158 -1.83 -13.49 21.52
C ALA A 158 -0.92 -12.25 21.43
N LEU A 159 -1.49 -11.07 21.18
CA LEU A 159 -0.76 -9.80 21.10
C LEU A 159 -0.70 -9.04 22.43
N ASN A 160 -1.52 -9.42 23.40
CA ASN A 160 -1.70 -8.69 24.65
C ASN A 160 -0.37 -8.46 25.40
N GLY A 161 -0.14 -7.23 25.85
CA GLY A 161 1.06 -6.84 26.59
C GLY A 161 2.34 -6.69 25.75
N SER A 162 2.27 -6.85 24.42
CA SER A 162 3.40 -6.66 23.49
C SER A 162 3.38 -5.29 22.78
N PHE A 163 4.50 -4.93 22.14
CA PHE A 163 4.60 -3.78 21.24
C PHE A 163 3.62 -3.88 20.07
N LEU A 164 3.48 -5.08 19.47
CA LEU A 164 2.54 -5.30 18.37
C LEU A 164 1.09 -5.16 18.82
N GLY A 165 0.76 -5.55 20.06
CA GLY A 165 -0.57 -5.31 20.65
C GLY A 165 -0.89 -3.83 20.75
N ARG A 166 0.04 -3.02 21.28
CA ARG A 166 -0.13 -1.55 21.32
C ARG A 166 -0.28 -0.94 19.92
N LEU A 167 0.48 -1.46 18.96
CA LEU A 167 0.43 -1.01 17.57
C LEU A 167 -0.90 -1.38 16.89
N TYR A 168 -1.47 -2.55 17.23
CA TYR A 168 -2.78 -3.00 16.78
C TYR A 168 -3.91 -2.11 17.34
N GLU A 169 -3.93 -1.87 18.65
CA GLU A 169 -4.93 -1.02 19.31
C GLU A 169 -4.88 0.44 18.81
N SER A 170 -3.67 0.96 18.61
CA SER A 170 -3.44 2.35 18.19
C SER A 170 -3.31 2.51 16.67
N ASN A 171 -3.76 1.53 15.88
CA ASN A 171 -3.55 1.52 14.43
C ASN A 171 -4.22 2.74 13.77
N PRO A 172 -3.46 3.62 13.08
CA PRO A 172 -4.04 4.77 12.40
C PRO A 172 -4.76 4.40 11.10
N VAL A 173 -4.49 3.21 10.55
CA VAL A 173 -5.17 2.70 9.35
C VAL A 173 -6.41 1.94 9.83
N LYS A 174 -7.59 2.50 9.57
CA LYS A 174 -8.88 1.86 9.89
C LYS A 174 -9.75 1.88 8.65
N PHE A 175 -10.34 0.73 8.31
CA PHE A 175 -11.41 0.64 7.33
C PHE A 175 -12.71 0.86 8.10
N SER A 176 -13.03 2.13 8.40
CA SER A 176 -14.32 2.51 8.99
C SER A 176 -15.47 2.16 8.05
#